data_AF-A0A964J993-F1
#
_entry.id   AF-A0A964J993-F1
#
_cell.length_a   1.000
_cell.length_b   1.000
_cell.length_c   1.000
_cell.angle_alpha   90.00
_cell.angle_beta   90.00
_cell.angle_gamma   90.00
#
_symmetry.space_group_name_H-M   'P 1'
#
loop_
_entity.id
_entity.type
_entity.pdbx_description
1 polymer ?
#
loop_
_entity_poly.entity_id
_entity_poly.type
_entity_poly.pdbx_seq_one_letter_code
_entity_poly.pdbx_strand_id
1 'polypeptide(L)'
;MARVTVEDCIDKVESPYELVLVAKERAAQLNSGIEPNLDRDNDKNTVISLREIAEEKIKVSDLRENAIYKLRKHVEQIDDGSLDDEEVGDDFESMYKGEISKSGTPILPSKRARKTPEKFQIFKNDVAELSKKAEPEIDIQGSEETISEDGEVSLDKIAEKEINSED
;
A
#
# COMPACT_ATOMS: atom_id res chain seq x y z
N MET A 1 7.67 19.82 36.34
CA MET A 1 7.51 18.37 36.61
C MET A 1 6.23 18.16 37.39
N ALA A 2 5.11 18.02 36.68
CA ALA A 2 3.85 17.65 37.31
C ALA A 2 3.91 16.16 37.67
N ARG A 3 3.71 15.83 38.95
CA ARG A 3 3.57 14.44 39.39
C ARG A 3 2.15 13.99 39.07
N VAL A 4 2.01 13.13 38.05
CA VAL A 4 0.78 12.37 37.81
C VAL A 4 0.77 11.17 38.76
N THR A 5 -0.35 10.94 39.42
CA THR A 5 -0.57 9.76 40.26
C THR A 5 -1.43 8.74 39.50
N VAL A 6 -1.35 7.47 39.90
CA VAL A 6 -2.16 6.42 39.25
C VAL A 6 -3.65 6.61 39.57
N GLU A 7 -3.97 7.22 40.72
CA GLU A 7 -5.34 7.54 41.15
C GLU A 7 -6.02 8.46 40.13
N ASP A 8 -5.29 9.43 39.57
CA ASP A 8 -5.81 10.35 38.55
C ASP A 8 -6.27 9.63 37.28
N CYS A 9 -5.76 8.42 37.00
CA CYS A 9 -6.08 7.65 35.81
C CYS A 9 -7.04 6.48 36.08
N ILE A 10 -7.16 6.00 37.31
CA ILE A 10 -8.00 4.84 37.66
C ILE A 10 -9.48 5.13 37.43
N ASP A 11 -9.95 6.37 37.66
CA ASP A 11 -11.38 6.69 37.44
C ASP A 11 -11.81 6.60 35.97
N LYS A 12 -10.85 6.58 35.03
CA LYS A 12 -11.08 6.68 33.59
C LYS A 12 -11.03 5.32 32.89
N VAL A 13 -10.57 4.28 33.59
CA VAL A 13 -10.36 2.94 33.03
C VAL A 13 -10.84 1.90 34.02
N GLU A 14 -11.50 0.84 33.55
CA GLU A 14 -12.10 -0.17 34.43
C GLU A 14 -11.06 -0.99 35.21
N SER A 15 -9.84 -1.11 34.66
CA SER A 15 -8.77 -1.93 35.24
C SER A 15 -7.41 -1.22 35.22
N PRO A 16 -6.62 -1.30 36.30
CA PRO A 16 -5.25 -0.79 36.30
C PRO A 16 -4.35 -1.45 35.24
N TYR A 17 -4.62 -2.71 34.88
CA TYR A 17 -3.88 -3.40 33.83
C TYR A 17 -4.22 -2.87 32.44
N GLU A 18 -5.49 -2.51 32.21
CA GLU A 18 -5.93 -1.89 30.97
C GLU A 18 -5.30 -0.52 30.80
N LEU A 19 -5.23 0.27 31.89
CA LEU A 19 -4.53 1.56 31.89
C LEU A 19 -3.08 1.42 31.39
N VAL A 20 -2.34 0.42 31.86
CA VAL A 20 -0.96 0.18 31.42
C VAL A 20 -0.89 -0.15 29.93
N LEU A 21 -1.83 -0.97 29.43
CA LEU A 21 -1.86 -1.36 28.02
C LEU A 21 -2.19 -0.17 27.11
N VAL A 22 -3.19 0.63 27.48
CA VAL A 22 -3.64 1.82 26.74
C VAL A 22 -2.56 2.91 26.77
N ALA A 23 -1.95 3.16 27.94
CA ALA A 23 -0.87 4.13 28.09
C ALA A 23 0.38 3.73 27.29
N LYS A 24 0.68 2.42 27.18
CA LYS A 24 1.74 1.89 26.33
C LYS A 24 1.47 2.19 24.86
N GLU A 25 0.28 1.91 24.36
CA GLU A 25 -0.03 2.14 22.95
C GLU A 25 0.02 3.64 22.62
N ARG A 26 -0.50 4.49 23.49
CA ARG A 26 -0.37 5.95 23.30
C ARG A 26 1.09 6.43 23.38
N ALA A 27 1.88 5.91 24.31
CA ALA A 27 3.31 6.24 24.37
C ALA A 27 4.05 5.78 23.09
N ALA A 28 3.66 4.65 22.51
CA ALA A 28 4.20 4.19 21.23
C ALA A 28 3.84 5.13 20.08
N GLN A 29 2.60 5.64 20.03
CA GLN A 29 2.18 6.67 19.07
C GLN A 29 3.02 7.95 19.18
N LEU A 30 3.25 8.43 20.41
CA LEU A 30 4.11 9.60 20.66
C LEU A 30 5.58 9.34 20.28
N ASN A 31 6.06 8.10 20.46
CA ASN A 31 7.41 7.71 20.02
C ASN A 31 7.52 7.63 18.49
N SER A 32 6.44 7.31 17.78
CA SER A 32 6.40 7.33 16.31
C SER A 32 6.35 8.74 15.71
N GLY A 33 6.35 9.79 16.53
CA GLY A 33 6.36 11.19 16.09
C GLY A 33 4.98 11.84 16.00
N ILE A 34 3.92 11.20 16.51
CA ILE A 34 2.61 11.85 16.64
C ILE A 34 2.72 12.96 17.69
N GLU A 35 2.19 14.14 17.35
CA GLU A 35 2.19 15.28 18.25
C GLU A 35 1.28 15.04 19.47
N PRO A 36 1.72 15.44 20.68
CA PRO A 36 0.88 15.36 21.87
C PRO A 36 -0.18 16.47 21.87
N ASN A 37 -1.33 16.18 22.46
CA ASN A 37 -2.41 17.16 22.67
C ASN A 37 -2.18 18.04 23.92
N LEU A 38 -1.07 17.77 24.61
CA LEU A 38 -0.63 18.45 25.82
C LEU A 38 0.75 19.03 25.63
N ASP A 39 1.00 20.13 26.33
CA ASP A 39 2.32 20.73 26.31
C ASP A 39 3.35 19.78 26.94
N ARG A 40 4.53 19.75 26.32
CA ARG A 40 5.62 18.87 26.72
C ARG A 40 6.41 19.58 27.80
N ASP A 41 5.93 19.52 29.04
CA ASP A 41 6.57 20.06 30.26
C ASP A 41 7.88 19.33 30.64
N ASN A 42 8.75 19.08 29.66
CA ASN A 42 9.96 18.25 29.74
C ASN A 42 9.71 16.83 30.25
N ASP A 43 8.49 16.33 30.06
CA ASP A 43 8.08 15.01 30.50
C ASP A 43 8.34 13.95 29.41
N LYS A 44 8.60 12.71 29.85
CA LYS A 44 8.73 11.57 28.94
C LYS A 44 7.39 11.24 28.31
N ASN A 45 7.41 10.65 27.11
CA ASN A 45 6.20 10.22 26.40
C ASN A 45 5.27 9.32 27.23
N THR A 46 5.82 8.52 28.14
CA THR A 46 5.05 7.69 29.08
C THR A 46 4.28 8.48 30.12
N VAL A 47 4.79 9.63 30.55
CA VAL A 47 4.13 10.51 31.52
C VAL A 47 3.12 11.40 30.80
N ILE A 48 3.46 11.86 29.60
CA ILE A 48 2.55 12.62 28.73
C ILE A 48 1.32 11.77 28.40
N SER A 49 1.49 10.49 28.04
CA SER A 49 0.35 9.61 27.73
C SER A 49 -0.60 9.43 28.93
N LEU A 50 -0.07 9.28 30.14
CA LEU A 50 -0.90 9.21 31.35
C LEU A 50 -1.62 10.53 31.63
N ARG A 51 -0.99 11.68 31.37
CA ARG A 51 -1.63 13.00 31.53
C ARG A 51 -2.73 13.23 30.50
N GLU A 52 -2.52 12.81 29.26
CA GLU A 52 -3.55 12.87 28.20
C GLU A 52 -4.78 12.02 28.55
N ILE A 53 -4.57 10.86 29.20
CA ILE A 53 -5.66 10.00 29.70
C ILE A 53 -6.35 10.63 30.92
N ALA A 54 -5.59 11.18 31.86
CA ALA A 54 -6.14 11.81 33.07
C ALA A 54 -7.00 13.05 32.75
N GLU A 55 -6.62 13.82 31.73
CA GLU A 55 -7.35 14.99 31.24
C GLU A 55 -8.42 14.66 30.17
N GLU A 56 -8.65 13.37 29.88
CA GLU A 56 -9.65 12.87 28.91
C GLU A 56 -9.54 13.49 27.49
N LYS A 57 -8.34 13.96 27.12
CA LYS A 57 -8.09 14.52 25.78
C LYS A 57 -8.08 13.46 24.68
N ILE A 58 -7.90 12.20 25.08
CA ILE A 58 -7.88 11.05 24.20
C ILE A 58 -8.84 10.00 24.75
N LYS A 59 -9.68 9.45 23.89
CA LYS A 59 -10.62 8.42 24.26
C LYS A 59 -9.90 7.08 24.44
N VAL A 60 -10.15 6.43 25.56
CA VAL A 60 -9.60 5.10 25.89
C VAL A 60 -10.08 4.04 24.89
N SER A 61 -11.32 4.17 24.38
CA SER A 61 -11.89 3.30 23.34
C SER A 61 -11.00 3.23 22.10
N ASP A 62 -10.60 4.39 21.59
CA ASP A 62 -9.90 4.51 20.31
C ASP A 62 -8.48 3.93 20.44
N LEU A 63 -7.83 4.15 21.58
CA LEU A 63 -6.53 3.56 21.89
C LEU A 63 -6.61 2.04 22.02
N ARG A 64 -7.70 1.52 22.59
CA ARG A 64 -7.95 0.08 22.70
C ARG A 64 -8.18 -0.55 21.33
N GLU A 65 -8.98 0.06 20.48
CA GLU A 65 -9.21 -0.40 19.10
C GLU A 65 -7.91 -0.41 18.29
N ASN A 66 -7.11 0.65 18.39
CA ASN A 66 -5.80 0.72 17.73
C ASN A 66 -4.85 -0.37 18.21
N ALA A 67 -4.80 -0.62 19.52
CA ALA A 67 -3.99 -1.70 20.09
C ALA A 67 -4.46 -3.07 19.57
N ILE A 68 -5.77 -3.30 19.50
CA ILE A 68 -6.35 -4.53 18.95
C ILE A 68 -5.98 -4.69 17.47
N TYR A 69 -6.18 -3.65 16.66
CA TYR A 69 -5.89 -3.66 15.23
C TYR A 69 -4.43 -4.03 14.94
N LYS A 70 -3.49 -3.43 15.68
CA LYS A 70 -2.05 -3.68 15.55
C LYS A 70 -1.62 -5.09 15.96
N LEU A 71 -2.35 -5.71 16.89
CA LEU A 71 -2.05 -7.06 17.39
C LEU A 71 -2.72 -8.17 16.56
N ARG A 72 -3.72 -7.83 15.73
CA ARG A 72 -4.36 -8.80 14.82
C ARG A 72 -3.38 -9.20 13.71
N LYS A 73 -3.13 -10.51 13.58
CA LYS A 73 -2.28 -11.06 12.50
C LYS A 73 -3.00 -11.19 11.17
N HIS A 74 -4.30 -11.44 11.22
CA HIS A 74 -5.17 -11.53 10.06
C HIS A 74 -6.23 -10.46 10.22
N VAL A 75 -6.09 -9.38 9.45
CA VAL A 75 -7.17 -8.43 9.26
C VAL A 75 -8.07 -9.05 8.23
N GLU A 76 -9.29 -9.43 8.62
CA GLU A 76 -10.31 -9.83 7.64
C GLU A 76 -10.44 -8.67 6.67
N GLN A 77 -10.10 -8.92 5.40
CA GLN A 77 -10.43 -7.99 4.34
C GLN A 77 -11.95 -7.93 4.32
N ILE A 78 -12.49 -6.82 4.82
CA ILE A 78 -13.88 -6.47 4.56
C ILE A 78 -13.89 -6.27 3.05
N ASP A 79 -14.51 -7.21 2.35
CA ASP A 79 -14.73 -7.12 0.91
C ASP A 79 -15.77 -6.02 0.67
N ASP A 80 -15.32 -4.78 0.78
CA ASP A 80 -16.10 -3.58 0.41
C ASP A 80 -16.17 -3.42 -1.13
N GLY A 81 -15.65 -4.41 -1.87
CA GLY A 81 -15.83 -4.59 -3.30
C GLY A 81 -17.10 -5.39 -3.55
N SER A 82 -18.20 -4.65 -3.68
CA SER A 82 -19.43 -5.04 -4.36
C SER A 82 -19.25 -6.25 -5.27
N LEU A 83 -20.07 -7.27 -5.02
CA LEU A 83 -20.69 -8.07 -6.07
C LEU A 83 -21.40 -7.11 -7.05
N ASP A 84 -20.63 -6.35 -7.84
CA ASP A 84 -21.00 -6.19 -9.23
C ASP A 84 -20.85 -7.61 -9.78
N ASP A 85 -21.88 -8.42 -9.54
CA ASP A 85 -22.35 -9.35 -10.54
C ASP A 85 -22.62 -8.47 -11.77
N GLU A 86 -21.56 -8.01 -12.46
CA GLU A 86 -21.64 -7.77 -13.87
C GLU A 86 -22.16 -9.11 -14.38
N GLU A 87 -23.46 -9.14 -14.65
CA GLU A 87 -24.11 -10.21 -15.35
C GLU A 87 -23.40 -10.22 -16.71
N VAL A 88 -22.26 -10.92 -16.75
CA VAL A 88 -21.54 -11.29 -17.96
C VAL A 88 -22.54 -12.17 -18.65
N GLY A 89 -23.44 -11.53 -19.40
CA GLY A 89 -24.56 -12.18 -20.04
C GLY A 89 -23.95 -13.29 -20.86
N ASP A 90 -24.18 -14.52 -20.42
CA ASP A 90 -23.60 -15.67 -21.09
C ASP A 90 -23.99 -15.51 -22.56
N ASP A 91 -23.00 -15.58 -23.45
CA ASP A 91 -23.19 -15.68 -24.89
C ASP A 91 -24.09 -16.88 -25.30
N PHE A 92 -24.71 -17.56 -24.33
CA PHE A 92 -25.69 -18.62 -24.44
C PHE A 92 -26.78 -18.34 -25.50
N GLU A 93 -27.41 -17.16 -25.49
CA GLU A 93 -28.46 -16.83 -26.49
C GLU A 93 -27.85 -16.64 -27.89
N SER A 94 -26.63 -16.09 -27.97
CA SER A 94 -25.88 -15.88 -29.21
C SER A 94 -25.39 -17.20 -29.81
N MET A 95 -24.94 -18.13 -28.97
CA MET A 95 -24.54 -19.48 -29.36
C MET A 95 -25.73 -20.35 -29.77
N TYR A 96 -26.88 -20.23 -29.09
CA TYR A 96 -28.04 -21.10 -29.33
C TYR A 96 -28.94 -20.61 -30.48
N LYS A 97 -29.06 -19.29 -30.72
CA LYS A 97 -29.81 -18.79 -31.89
C LYS A 97 -29.12 -19.05 -33.21
N GLY A 98 -27.82 -19.35 -33.19
CA GLY A 98 -27.00 -19.44 -34.39
C GLY A 98 -26.89 -18.09 -35.09
N GLU A 99 -25.79 -17.87 -35.80
CA GLU A 99 -25.63 -16.67 -36.61
C GLU A 99 -26.79 -16.60 -37.62
N ILE A 100 -27.69 -15.62 -37.46
CA ILE A 100 -28.73 -15.31 -38.45
C ILE A 100 -28.11 -14.43 -39.53
N SER A 101 -28.41 -14.71 -40.80
CA SER A 101 -28.04 -13.83 -41.91
C SER A 101 -28.66 -12.43 -41.69
N LYS A 102 -28.14 -11.39 -42.33
CA LYS A 102 -28.76 -10.03 -42.36
C LYS A 102 -30.23 -10.06 -42.82
N SER A 103 -30.67 -11.16 -43.43
CA SER A 103 -32.05 -11.45 -43.86
C SER A 103 -32.91 -12.18 -42.82
N GLY A 104 -32.40 -12.45 -41.60
CA GLY A 104 -33.16 -13.07 -40.50
C GLY A 104 -33.33 -14.60 -40.57
N THR A 105 -32.74 -15.26 -41.56
CA THR A 105 -32.76 -16.73 -41.69
C THR A 105 -31.59 -17.37 -40.92
N PRO A 106 -31.81 -18.46 -40.15
CA PRO A 106 -30.74 -19.14 -39.42
C PRO A 106 -29.72 -19.76 -40.39
N ILE A 107 -28.42 -19.43 -40.21
CA ILE A 107 -27.35 -19.96 -41.05
C ILE A 107 -27.02 -21.38 -40.57
N LEU A 108 -27.40 -22.37 -41.37
CA LEU A 108 -27.03 -23.77 -41.15
C LEU A 108 -25.48 -23.92 -41.11
N PRO A 109 -24.93 -24.87 -40.31
CA PRO A 109 -23.48 -25.11 -40.23
C PRO A 109 -22.81 -25.34 -41.58
N SER A 110 -23.53 -25.95 -42.53
CA SER A 110 -23.08 -26.20 -43.91
C SER A 110 -23.01 -24.96 -44.79
N LYS A 111 -23.72 -23.88 -44.42
CA LYS A 111 -23.78 -22.59 -45.13
C LYS A 111 -22.90 -21.51 -44.49
N ARG A 112 -22.28 -21.80 -43.34
CA ARG A 112 -21.23 -20.96 -42.76
C ARG A 112 -20.10 -20.89 -43.78
N ALA A 113 -19.96 -19.76 -44.48
CA ALA A 113 -18.77 -19.51 -45.28
C ALA A 113 -17.58 -19.69 -44.32
N ARG A 114 -16.62 -20.57 -44.67
CA ARG A 114 -15.38 -20.67 -43.92
C ARG A 114 -14.80 -19.26 -43.88
N LYS A 115 -14.93 -18.59 -42.72
CA LYS A 115 -14.40 -17.24 -42.50
C LYS A 115 -12.91 -17.38 -42.77
N THR A 116 -12.47 -16.87 -43.92
CA THR A 116 -11.06 -16.88 -44.24
C THR A 116 -10.41 -16.11 -43.10
N PRO A 117 -9.41 -16.67 -42.40
CA PRO A 117 -8.79 -15.93 -41.30
C PRO A 117 -8.35 -14.59 -41.87
N GLU A 118 -8.76 -13.50 -41.21
CA GLU A 118 -8.32 -12.18 -41.64
C GLU A 118 -6.80 -12.19 -41.65
N LYS A 119 -6.21 -11.87 -42.80
CA LYS A 119 -4.76 -11.69 -42.87
C LYS A 119 -4.47 -10.48 -42.01
N PHE A 120 -3.95 -10.70 -40.80
CA PHE A 120 -3.41 -9.63 -39.98
C PHE A 120 -2.33 -8.93 -40.80
N GLN A 121 -2.68 -7.78 -41.38
CA GLN A 121 -1.69 -6.88 -41.95
C GLN A 121 -1.07 -6.21 -40.74
N ILE A 122 0.08 -6.72 -40.31
CA ILE A 122 0.93 -6.04 -39.35
C ILE A 122 1.36 -4.75 -40.06
N PHE A 123 0.71 -3.63 -39.74
CA PHE A 123 1.13 -2.34 -40.28
C PHE A 123 2.44 -1.97 -39.59
N LYS A 124 3.37 -1.34 -40.32
CA LYS A 124 4.71 -0.99 -39.78
C LYS A 124 4.66 -0.16 -38.49
N ASN A 125 3.53 0.50 -38.23
CA ASN A 125 3.31 1.28 -37.01
C ASN A 125 3.14 0.40 -35.77
N ASP A 126 2.49 -0.76 -35.88
CA ASP A 126 2.24 -1.68 -34.75
C ASP A 126 3.55 -2.36 -34.29
N VAL A 127 4.48 -2.58 -35.22
CA VAL A 127 5.83 -3.12 -34.92
C VAL A 127 6.67 -2.10 -34.15
N ALA A 128 6.50 -0.80 -34.45
CA ALA A 128 7.22 0.28 -33.79
C ALA A 128 6.66 0.58 -32.39
N GLU A 129 5.36 0.41 -32.18
CA GLU A 129 4.75 0.53 -30.85
C GLU A 129 5.17 -0.62 -29.92
N LEU A 130 5.26 -1.84 -30.44
CA LEU A 130 5.74 -3.00 -29.68
C LEU A 130 7.23 -2.93 -29.37
N SER A 131 8.06 -2.34 -30.25
CA SER A 131 9.49 -2.14 -29.97
C SER A 131 9.74 -1.04 -28.94
N LYS A 132 8.96 0.05 -28.96
CA LYS A 132 9.06 1.12 -27.97
C LYS A 132 8.60 0.70 -26.57
N LYS A 133 7.64 -0.24 -26.48
CA LYS A 133 7.17 -0.76 -25.19
C LYS A 133 8.16 -1.75 -24.53
N ALA A 134 9.19 -2.18 -25.25
CA ALA A 134 10.23 -3.09 -24.75
C ALA A 134 11.50 -2.38 -24.27
N GLU A 135 11.61 -1.06 -24.40
CA GLU A 135 12.68 -0.28 -23.78
C GLU A 135 12.23 0.21 -22.40
N PRO A 136 12.90 -0.16 -21.29
CA PRO A 136 12.63 0.44 -20.00
C PRO A 136 13.20 1.87 -19.97
N GLU A 137 12.32 2.86 -19.82
CA GLU A 137 12.73 4.21 -19.42
C GLU A 137 13.23 4.14 -17.97
N ILE A 138 14.55 4.25 -17.79
CA ILE A 138 15.18 4.47 -16.49
C ILE A 138 15.82 5.86 -16.54
N ASP A 139 15.10 6.86 -16.06
CA ASP A 139 15.65 8.18 -15.77
C ASP A 139 16.42 8.11 -14.44
N ILE A 140 17.75 8.06 -14.51
CA ILE A 140 18.62 8.34 -13.37
C ILE A 140 19.48 9.55 -13.74
N GLN A 141 19.02 10.73 -13.34
CA GLN A 141 19.90 11.88 -13.18
C GLN A 141 20.46 11.87 -11.75
N GLY A 142 21.75 11.56 -11.62
CA GLY A 142 22.49 11.75 -10.37
C GLY A 142 23.74 10.87 -10.25
N SER A 143 24.91 11.50 -10.42
CA SER A 143 26.29 11.02 -10.17
C SER A 143 26.87 9.92 -11.05
N GLU A 144 27.84 10.31 -11.89
CA GLU A 144 28.77 9.44 -12.60
C GLU A 144 29.65 8.64 -11.62
N GLU A 145 29.54 7.31 -11.65
CA GLU A 145 30.60 6.40 -11.22
C GLU A 145 31.16 5.67 -12.44
N THR A 146 32.47 5.78 -12.62
CA THR A 146 33.26 5.04 -13.61
C THR A 146 33.34 3.57 -13.20
N ILE A 147 32.78 2.67 -14.01
CA ILE A 147 32.96 1.21 -13.88
C ILE A 147 33.67 0.70 -15.14
N SER A 148 34.82 0.06 -14.95
CA SER A 148 35.51 -0.77 -15.96
C SER A 148 34.96 -2.19 -15.96
N GLU A 149 35.07 -2.88 -17.10
CA GLU A 149 34.34 -4.09 -17.54
C GLU A 149 34.38 -5.36 -16.66
N ASP A 150 35.08 -5.38 -15.53
CA ASP A 150 35.06 -6.51 -14.60
C ASP A 150 34.47 -6.04 -13.26
N GLY A 151 33.18 -6.33 -13.06
CA GLY A 151 32.34 -5.81 -11.96
C GLY A 151 32.75 -6.25 -10.55
N GLU A 152 33.88 -5.76 -10.04
CA GLU A 152 34.28 -5.84 -8.63
C GLU A 152 34.70 -4.45 -8.12
N VAL A 153 33.97 -3.91 -7.13
CA VAL A 153 34.28 -2.65 -6.43
C VAL A 153 35.27 -2.90 -5.29
N SER A 154 36.51 -2.42 -5.43
CA SER A 154 37.57 -2.54 -4.42
C SER A 154 37.62 -1.31 -3.50
N LEU A 155 37.51 -1.54 -2.19
CA LEU A 155 37.45 -0.52 -1.12
C LEU A 155 38.68 0.40 -1.02
N ASP A 156 39.82 0.01 -1.59
CA ASP A 156 41.07 0.76 -1.47
C ASP A 156 41.10 2.07 -2.29
N LYS A 157 40.28 2.20 -3.35
CA LYS A 157 40.26 3.41 -4.21
C LYS A 157 39.37 4.54 -3.68
N ILE A 158 38.46 4.25 -2.76
CA ILE A 158 37.57 5.25 -2.14
C ILE A 158 38.35 6.06 -1.09
N ALA A 159 39.26 5.40 -0.35
CA ALA A 159 40.07 6.04 0.67
C ALA A 159 41.06 7.10 0.11
N GLU A 160 41.58 6.89 -1.11
CA GLU A 160 42.47 7.87 -1.76
C GLU A 160 41.73 9.12 -2.27
N LYS A 161 40.42 9.02 -2.51
CA LYS A 161 39.60 10.13 -2.98
C LYS A 161 39.23 11.10 -1.85
N GLU A 162 39.04 10.60 -0.63
CA GLU A 162 38.75 11.47 0.52
C GLU A 162 39.97 12.30 0.98
N ILE A 163 41.19 11.79 0.78
CA ILE A 163 42.43 12.48 1.20
C ILE A 163 42.76 13.69 0.29
N ASN A 164 42.29 13.70 -0.96
CA ASN A 164 42.53 14.81 -1.90
C ASN A 164 41.40 15.86 -1.93
N SER A 165 40.36 15.71 -1.10
CA SER A 165 39.27 16.69 -0.97
C SER A 165 39.37 17.58 0.28
N GLU A 166 40.41 17.39 1.09
CA GLU A 166 40.72 18.23 2.26
C GLU A 166 42.07 18.95 2.07
N ASP A 167 42.16 19.80 1.04
CA ASP A 167 43.11 20.93 0.94
C ASP A 167 42.46 22.09 0.16
#